data_AF-A0A016WQS9-F1
#
_entry.id   AF-A0A016WQS9-F1
#
_cell.length_a   1.000
_cell.length_b   1.000
_cell.length_c   1.000
_cell.angle_alpha   90.00
_cell.angle_beta   90.00
_cell.angle_gamma   90.00
#
_symmetry.space_group_name_H-M   'P 1'
#
loop_
_entity.id
_entity.type
_entity.pdbx_description
1 polymer ?
#
loop_
_entity_poly.entity_id
_entity_poly.type
_entity_poly.pdbx_seq_one_letter_code
_entity_poly.pdbx_strand_id
1 'polypeptide(L)'
;MRPQTITLGLITLIIWTVPWRTAKADDFSDIEVYDVNEPRSRLLMVDGHMWFHAGRGKNMTFKTSGGGSIFIDRTDVSKLPELVSLISVV
;
A
#
# COMPACT_ATOMS: atom_id res chain seq x y z
N MET A 1 23.62 49.92 -3.04
CA MET A 1 22.69 48.76 -3.17
C MET A 1 23.28 47.60 -2.38
N ARG A 2 22.58 47.08 -1.36
CA ARG A 2 23.13 46.13 -0.39
C ARG A 2 23.10 44.69 -0.96
N PRO A 3 24.25 44.02 -1.14
CA PRO A 3 24.29 42.67 -1.73
C PRO A 3 23.69 41.58 -0.82
N GLN A 4 23.50 41.86 0.47
CA GLN A 4 23.10 40.87 1.49
C GLN A 4 21.66 40.35 1.36
N THR A 5 20.73 41.13 0.80
CA THR A 5 19.33 40.71 0.65
C THR A 5 19.13 39.72 -0.50
N ILE A 6 19.96 39.79 -1.54
CA ILE A 6 19.89 38.90 -2.70
C ILE A 6 20.45 37.52 -2.35
N THR A 7 21.53 37.47 -1.56
CA THR A 7 22.14 36.22 -1.09
C THR A 7 21.23 35.43 -0.15
N LEU A 8 20.50 36.09 0.75
CA LEU A 8 19.55 35.40 1.63
C LEU A 8 18.39 34.75 0.85
N GLY A 9 17.87 35.43 -0.18
CA GLY A 9 16.77 34.91 -1.00
C GLY A 9 17.17 33.70 -1.86
N LEU A 10 18.41 33.65 -2.34
CA LEU A 10 18.93 32.49 -3.06
C LEU A 10 19.13 31.28 -2.15
N ILE A 11 19.60 31.50 -0.92
CA ILE A 11 19.79 30.42 0.07
C ILE A 11 18.45 29.81 0.47
N THR A 12 17.41 30.61 0.70
CA THR A 12 16.09 30.09 1.03
C THR A 12 15.48 29.29 -0.13
N LEU A 13 15.64 29.75 -1.37
CA LEU A 13 15.16 29.02 -2.55
C LEU A 13 15.83 27.64 -2.71
N ILE A 14 17.13 27.54 -2.41
CA ILE A 14 17.86 26.27 -2.44
C ILE A 14 17.35 25.32 -1.34
N ILE A 15 17.16 25.81 -0.12
CA ILE A 15 16.64 25.00 1.00
C ILE A 15 15.24 24.44 0.71
N TRP A 16 14.41 25.16 -0.04
CA TRP A 16 13.06 24.70 -0.39
C TRP A 16 13.02 23.75 -1.61
N THR A 17 14.01 23.79 -2.50
CA THR A 17 14.00 22.99 -3.74
C THR A 17 14.82 21.70 -3.65
N VAL A 18 15.76 21.61 -2.71
CA VAL A 18 16.60 20.43 -2.46
C VAL A 18 15.84 19.23 -1.85
N PRO A 19 14.87 19.39 -0.91
CA PRO A 19 14.19 18.27 -0.26
C PRO A 19 13.35 17.40 -1.23
N TRP A 20 12.91 17.97 -2.35
CA TRP A 20 12.14 17.22 -3.36
C TRP A 20 13.00 16.38 -4.29
N ARG A 21 14.30 16.68 -4.44
CA ARG A 21 15.19 15.89 -5.31
C ARG A 21 15.65 14.57 -4.69
N THR A 22 15.45 14.39 -3.40
CA THR A 22 15.82 13.16 -2.69
C THR A 22 14.68 12.16 -2.56
N ALA A 23 13.46 12.51 -3.00
CA ALA A 23 12.36 11.57 -3.09
C ALA A 23 12.62 10.63 -4.28
N LYS A 24 13.28 9.49 -4.02
CA LYS A 24 13.33 8.39 -4.97
C LYS A 24 11.95 7.74 -4.98
N ALA A 25 11.36 7.59 -6.17
CA ALA A 25 10.30 6.61 -6.35
C ALA A 25 10.94 5.23 -6.23
N ASP A 26 10.35 4.34 -5.42
CA ASP A 26 10.80 2.96 -5.33
C ASP A 26 10.70 2.31 -6.72
N ASP A 27 11.80 1.69 -7.17
CA ASP A 27 11.83 0.99 -8.44
C ASP A 27 11.07 -0.34 -8.31
N PHE A 28 10.48 -0.80 -9.40
CA PHE A 28 9.67 -2.02 -9.44
C PHE A 28 10.46 -3.26 -9.00
N SER A 29 11.77 -3.31 -9.28
CA SER A 29 12.67 -4.37 -8.86
C SER A 29 12.93 -4.43 -7.35
N ASP A 30 12.63 -3.35 -6.62
CA ASP A 30 12.88 -3.22 -5.17
C ASP A 30 11.64 -3.58 -4.33
N ILE A 31 10.51 -3.90 -4.96
CA ILE A 31 9.29 -4.31 -4.26
C ILE A 31 9.43 -5.78 -3.86
N GLU A 32 10.07 -6.03 -2.73
CA GLU A 32 10.01 -7.31 -2.04
C GLU A 32 8.58 -7.53 -1.51
N VAL A 33 7.74 -8.19 -2.31
CA VAL A 33 6.34 -8.49 -1.94
C VAL A 33 6.27 -9.47 -0.77
N TYR A 34 7.30 -10.29 -0.58
CA TYR A 34 7.34 -11.33 0.43
C TYR A 34 8.59 -11.22 1.33
N ASP A 35 8.48 -10.42 2.38
CA ASP A 35 9.41 -10.42 3.51
C ASP A 35 8.66 -10.89 4.77
N VAL A 36 9.06 -12.04 5.32
CA VAL A 36 8.45 -12.65 6.51
C VAL A 36 8.77 -11.83 7.78
N ASN A 37 9.80 -10.99 7.74
CA ASN A 37 10.22 -10.16 8.86
C ASN A 37 9.68 -8.73 8.78
N GLU A 38 9.02 -8.33 7.70
CA GLU A 38 8.54 -6.96 7.52
C GLU A 38 7.50 -6.60 8.61
N PRO A 39 7.77 -5.62 9.49
CA PRO A 39 6.84 -5.25 10.55
C PRO A 39 5.62 -4.44 10.08
N ARG A 40 5.68 -3.82 8.89
CA ARG A 40 4.63 -2.92 8.37
C ARG A 40 3.63 -3.68 7.51
N SER A 41 2.35 -3.38 7.69
CA SER A 41 1.31 -3.78 6.74
C SER A 41 1.31 -2.87 5.52
N ARG A 42 1.05 -3.42 4.33
CA ARG A 42 1.13 -2.70 3.05
C ARG A 42 0.01 -3.13 2.09
N LEU A 43 -0.41 -2.19 1.25
CA LEU A 43 -1.20 -2.45 0.06
C LEU A 43 -0.34 -2.05 -1.15
N LEU A 44 -0.12 -3.00 -2.06
CA LEU A 44 0.78 -2.83 -3.21
C LEU A 44 0.03 -3.22 -4.49
N MET A 45 0.33 -2.57 -5.60
CA MET A 45 -0.14 -2.97 -6.92
C MET A 45 1.07 -3.30 -7.79
N VAL A 46 1.16 -4.55 -8.24
CA VAL A 46 2.32 -5.09 -8.97
C VAL A 46 1.77 -5.88 -10.15
N ASP A 47 2.14 -5.53 -11.39
CA ASP A 47 1.66 -6.17 -12.62
C ASP A 47 0.13 -6.30 -12.73
N GLY A 48 -0.61 -5.31 -12.23
CA GLY A 48 -2.06 -5.34 -12.23
C GLY A 48 -2.69 -6.17 -11.09
N HIS A 49 -1.89 -6.84 -10.29
CA HIS A 49 -2.33 -7.57 -9.10
C HIS A 49 -2.28 -6.66 -7.88
N MET A 50 -3.34 -6.68 -7.06
CA MET A 50 -3.32 -6.05 -5.74
C MET A 50 -2.84 -7.05 -4.68
N TRP A 51 -1.81 -6.65 -3.95
CA TRP A 51 -1.22 -7.41 -2.87
C TRP A 51 -1.56 -6.77 -1.53
N PHE A 52 -2.01 -7.61 -0.62
CA PHE A 52 -2.41 -7.26 0.72
C PHE A 52 -1.47 -7.97 1.69
N HIS A 53 -0.50 -7.24 2.23
CA HIS A 53 0.49 -7.80 3.15
C HIS A 53 0.20 -7.35 4.58
N ALA A 54 -0.02 -8.31 5.48
CA ALA A 54 -0.08 -8.06 6.91
C ALA A 54 1.34 -8.19 7.48
N GLY A 55 1.85 -7.14 8.11
CA GLY A 55 3.17 -7.17 8.72
C GLY A 55 3.27 -8.23 9.82
N ARG A 56 4.50 -8.60 10.18
CA ARG A 56 4.79 -9.65 11.16
C ARG A 56 4.03 -9.46 12.47
N GLY A 57 3.26 -10.48 12.86
CA GLY A 57 2.44 -10.47 14.07
C GLY A 57 1.23 -9.54 14.01
N LYS A 58 0.83 -9.10 12.81
CA LYS A 58 -0.38 -8.31 12.57
C LYS A 58 -1.39 -9.14 11.79
N ASN A 59 -2.66 -8.77 11.92
CA ASN A 59 -3.76 -9.33 11.13
C ASN A 59 -4.23 -8.30 10.11
N MET A 60 -4.77 -8.78 8.98
CA MET A 60 -5.55 -7.97 8.07
C MET A 60 -7.03 -8.26 8.25
N THR A 61 -7.81 -7.21 8.46
CA THR A 61 -9.25 -7.32 8.71
C THR A 61 -10.01 -6.53 7.66
N PHE A 62 -10.89 -7.21 6.94
CA PHE A 62 -11.86 -6.58 6.05
C PHE A 62 -13.21 -6.57 6.78
N LYS A 63 -13.76 -5.38 7.02
CA LYS A 63 -15.00 -5.21 7.78
C LYS A 63 -16.00 -4.39 6.99
N THR A 64 -17.24 -4.87 6.92
CA THR A 64 -18.39 -4.16 6.36
C THR A 64 -19.30 -3.66 7.49
N SER A 65 -20.16 -2.69 7.19
CA SER A 65 -21.18 -2.17 8.12
C SER A 65 -22.55 -2.11 7.44
N GLY A 66 -23.62 -2.01 8.24
CA GLY A 66 -24.96 -1.64 7.75
C GLY A 66 -25.55 -2.52 6.65
N GLY A 67 -25.23 -3.82 6.62
CA GLY A 67 -25.69 -4.75 5.59
C GLY A 67 -24.75 -4.89 4.38
N GLY A 68 -23.56 -4.30 4.41
CA GLY A 68 -22.54 -4.53 3.37
C GLY A 68 -22.01 -5.97 3.38
N SER A 69 -21.77 -6.52 2.19
CA SER A 69 -21.16 -7.85 1.99
C SER A 69 -19.83 -7.74 1.25
N ILE A 70 -18.96 -8.73 1.45
CA ILE A 70 -17.69 -8.88 0.73
C ILE A 70 -17.88 -9.97 -0.31
N PHE A 71 -17.56 -9.66 -1.57
CA PHE A 71 -17.62 -10.61 -2.66
C PHE A 71 -16.25 -10.86 -3.26
N ILE A 72 -15.96 -12.11 -3.61
CA ILE A 72 -14.84 -12.51 -4.45
C ILE A 72 -15.43 -13.05 -5.76
N ASP A 73 -15.14 -12.39 -6.88
CA ASP A 73 -15.88 -12.53 -8.15
C ASP A 73 -17.39 -12.36 -7.91
N ARG A 74 -18.17 -13.44 -7.99
CA ARG A 74 -19.63 -13.46 -7.81
C ARG A 74 -20.05 -14.13 -6.51
N THR A 75 -19.10 -14.42 -5.61
CA THR A 75 -19.33 -15.21 -4.41
C THR A 75 -19.28 -14.35 -3.16
N ASP A 76 -20.36 -14.34 -2.38
CA ASP A 76 -20.39 -13.73 -1.05
C ASP A 76 -19.53 -14.56 -0.09
N VAL A 77 -18.49 -13.94 0.46
CA VAL A 77 -17.51 -14.58 1.36
C VAL A 77 -18.16 -15.07 2.65
N SER A 78 -19.26 -14.45 3.09
CA SER A 78 -20.01 -14.89 4.28
C SER A 78 -20.65 -16.28 4.14
N LYS A 79 -20.75 -16.80 2.91
CA LYS A 79 -21.36 -18.11 2.60
C LYS A 79 -20.34 -19.24 2.48
N LEU A 80 -19.06 -18.98 2.78
CA LEU A 80 -18.03 -20.01 2.86
C LEU A 80 -18.02 -20.61 4.28
N PRO A 81 -17.93 -21.95 4.45
CA PRO A 81 -17.53 -22.96 3.47
C PRO A 81 -18.68 -23.71 2.79
N GLU A 82 -19.95 -23.35 3.01
CA GLU A 82 -21.12 -24.12 2.55
C GLU A 82 -21.14 -24.35 1.02
N LEU A 83 -20.50 -23.46 0.26
CA LEU A 83 -20.32 -23.61 -1.19
C LEU A 83 -19.26 -24.67 -1.59
N VAL A 84 -18.28 -24.96 -0.73
CA VAL A 84 -17.21 -25.94 -1.00
C VAL A 84 -17.71 -27.37 -0.85
N SER A 85 -18.59 -27.64 0.12
CA SER A 85 -19.14 -28.98 0.36
C SER A 85 -20.10 -29.44 -0.74
N LEU A 86 -20.80 -28.52 -1.41
CA LEU A 86 -21.71 -28.80 -2.53
C LEU A 86 -20.99 -29.24 -3.82
N ILE A 87 -19.75 -28.79 -4.02
CA ILE A 87 -18.95 -29.13 -5.22
C ILE A 87 -18.27 -30.51 -5.08
N SER A 88 -17.98 -30.95 -3.86
CA SER A 88 -17.34 -32.24 -3.57
C SER A 88 -18.25 -33.48 -3.66
N VAL A 89 -19.53 -33.32 -4.01
CA VAL A 89 -20.53 -34.41 -4.05
C VAL A 89 -21.06 -34.66 -5.48
N VAL A 90 -20.40 -34.11 -6.50
CA VAL A 90 -20.74 -34.36 -7.92
C VAL A 90 -19.59 -35.03 -8.65
#